data_AF-A0A559K983-F1
#
_entry.id   AF-A0A559K983-F1
#
_cell.length_a   1.000
_cell.length_b   1.000
_cell.length_c   1.000
_cell.angle_alpha   90.00
_cell.angle_beta   90.00
_cell.angle_gamma   90.00
#
_symmetry.space_group_name_H-M   'P 1'
#
loop_
_entity.id
_entity.type
_entity.pdbx_description
1 polymer ?
#
loop_
_entity_poly.entity_id
_entity_poly.type
_entity_poly.pdbx_seq_one_letter_code
_entity_poly.pdbx_strand_id
1 'polypeptide(L)'
;MLYIGKLCLKYEGKAFASFFEEEMVFKLSGAPHANALQLAGAQLFDPSGKKRPMKDWVQVPYAHVESWMDYAEAALNQLREAGA
;
A
#
# COMPACT_ATOMS: atom_id res chain seq x y z
N MET A 1 -13.78 3.10 -13.43
CA MET A 1 -13.45 2.18 -12.31
C MET A 1 -11.95 1.97 -12.35
N LEU A 2 -11.18 2.76 -11.60
CA LEU A 2 -9.74 2.57 -11.50
C LEU A 2 -9.50 1.44 -10.49
N TYR A 3 -9.03 0.32 -11.03
CA TYR A 3 -8.74 -0.93 -10.34
C TYR A 3 -7.31 -0.85 -9.79
N ILE A 4 -7.02 -1.44 -8.63
CA ILE A 4 -5.64 -1.75 -8.22
C ILE A 4 -5.05 -2.64 -9.32
N GLY A 5 -4.28 -2.10 -10.27
CA GLY A 5 -3.97 -2.97 -11.40
C GLY A 5 -3.12 -2.49 -12.56
N LYS A 6 -3.11 -1.20 -12.92
CA LYS A 6 -2.36 -0.82 -14.13
C LYS A 6 -0.84 -0.87 -13.93
N LEU A 7 -0.38 -0.52 -12.73
CA LEU A 7 1.02 -0.66 -12.30
C LEU A 7 1.03 -1.17 -10.86
N CYS A 8 1.03 -2.49 -10.69
CA CYS A 8 0.97 -3.13 -9.38
C CYS A 8 1.97 -4.28 -9.25
N LEU A 9 2.45 -4.46 -8.03
CA LEU A 9 3.30 -5.59 -7.64
C LEU A 9 2.42 -6.69 -7.06
N LYS A 10 2.71 -7.93 -7.47
CA LYS A 10 1.98 -9.13 -7.05
C LYS A 10 2.96 -10.20 -6.62
N TYR A 11 2.57 -10.96 -5.60
CA TYR A 11 3.26 -12.17 -5.16
C TYR A 11 2.23 -13.31 -5.16
N GLU A 12 2.52 -14.39 -5.89
CA GLU A 12 1.61 -15.55 -6.04
C GLU A 12 0.17 -15.16 -6.41
N GLY A 13 0.03 -14.20 -7.33
CA GLY A 13 -1.28 -13.70 -7.79
C GLY A 13 -1.98 -12.71 -6.85
N LYS A 14 -1.47 -12.50 -5.63
CA LYS A 14 -1.99 -11.53 -4.66
C LYS A 14 -1.28 -10.18 -4.80
N ALA A 15 -2.03 -9.11 -5.00
CA ALA A 15 -1.47 -7.76 -5.05
C ALA A 15 -1.07 -7.27 -3.64
N PHE A 16 0.09 -6.63 -3.53
CA PHE A 16 0.60 -6.08 -2.27
C PHE A 16 1.09 -4.63 -2.38
N ALA A 17 1.37 -4.14 -3.58
CA ALA A 17 1.66 -2.73 -3.81
C ALA A 17 1.11 -2.26 -5.16
N SER A 18 0.83 -0.97 -5.29
CA SER A 18 0.37 -0.33 -6.53
C SER A 18 0.85 1.11 -6.59
N PHE A 19 1.07 1.62 -7.79
CA PHE A 19 1.30 3.05 -8.01
C PHE A 19 -0.01 3.72 -8.40
N PHE A 20 -0.34 4.85 -7.77
CA PHE A 20 -1.58 5.59 -7.98
C PHE A 20 -1.34 7.08 -7.75
N GLU A 21 -1.71 7.91 -8.72
CA GLU A 21 -1.62 9.38 -8.62
C GLU A 21 -0.25 9.89 -8.13
N GLU A 22 0.83 9.34 -8.69
CA GLU A 22 2.23 9.68 -8.34
C GLU A 22 2.69 9.22 -6.94
N GLU A 23 1.87 8.40 -6.27
CA GLU A 23 2.12 7.89 -4.94
C GLU A 23 2.12 6.35 -4.92
N MET A 24 2.80 5.78 -3.92
CA MET A 24 2.80 4.34 -3.71
C MET A 24 1.71 3.92 -2.73
N VAL A 25 1.07 2.81 -3.02
CA VAL A 25 -0.01 2.25 -2.23
C VAL A 25 0.39 0.85 -1.80
N PHE A 26 0.43 0.60 -0.49
CA PHE A 26 0.91 -0.66 0.08
C PHE A 26 -0.18 -1.36 0.87
N LYS A 27 -0.29 -2.68 0.72
CA LYS A 27 -1.12 -3.51 1.58
C LYS A 27 -0.33 -3.85 2.85
N LEU A 28 -0.67 -3.21 3.95
CA LEU A 28 0.05 -3.34 5.22
C LEU A 28 -0.91 -3.75 6.34
N SER A 29 -0.37 -4.45 7.32
CA SER A 29 -1.04 -4.77 8.59
C SER A 29 -0.09 -4.55 9.77
N GLY A 30 -0.63 -4.43 10.98
CA GLY A 30 0.14 -4.31 12.22
C GLY A 30 0.93 -3.00 12.34
N ALA A 31 2.14 -3.07 12.90
CA ALA A 31 2.99 -1.90 13.12
C ALA A 31 3.37 -1.14 11.83
N PRO A 32 3.75 -1.80 10.71
CA PRO A 32 4.01 -1.10 9.44
C PRO A 32 2.83 -0.25 8.95
N HIS A 33 1.60 -0.75 9.10
CA HIS A 33 0.38 -0.01 8.73
C HIS A 33 0.18 1.24 9.59
N ALA A 34 0.29 1.08 10.91
CA ALA A 34 0.17 2.19 11.85
C ALA A 34 1.25 3.25 11.61
N ASN A 35 2.50 2.84 11.36
CA ASN A 35 3.62 3.73 11.10
C ASN A 35 3.43 4.49 9.77
N ALA A 36 3.00 3.80 8.72
CA ALA A 36 2.75 4.43 7.41
C ALA A 36 1.67 5.52 7.51
N LEU A 37 0.59 5.28 8.28
CA LEU A 37 -0.48 6.27 8.48
C LEU A 37 -0.07 7.49 9.31
N GLN A 38 1.07 7.44 10.01
CA GLN A 38 1.59 8.61 10.74
C GLN A 38 2.42 9.54 9.84
N LEU A 39 2.80 9.10 8.64
CA LEU A 39 3.53 9.93 7.70
C LEU A 39 2.66 11.10 7.21
N ALA A 40 3.25 12.29 7.15
CA ALA A 40 2.54 13.48 6.70
C ALA A 40 1.99 13.29 5.28
N GLY A 41 0.67 13.41 5.12
CA GLY A 41 -0.03 13.23 3.85
C GLY A 41 -0.39 11.78 3.50
N ALA A 42 0.06 10.79 4.28
CA ALA A 42 -0.37 9.42 4.10
C ALA A 42 -1.84 9.24 4.50
N GLN A 43 -2.53 8.34 3.79
CA GLN A 43 -3.96 8.11 3.98
C GLN A 43 -4.34 6.68 3.66
N LEU A 44 -5.52 6.25 4.12
CA LEU A 44 -6.10 5.02 3.62
C LEU A 44 -6.48 5.18 2.15
N PHE A 45 -6.15 4.18 1.35
CA PHE A 45 -6.34 4.21 -0.08
C PHE A 45 -7.82 4.14 -0.46
N ASP A 46 -8.33 5.19 -1.14
CA ASP A 46 -9.67 5.23 -1.71
C ASP A 46 -9.63 5.54 -3.22
N PRO A 47 -9.46 4.52 -4.08
CA PRO A 47 -9.42 4.72 -5.54
C PRO A 47 -10.76 5.16 -6.12
N SER A 48 -11.84 5.09 -5.33
CA SER A 48 -13.18 5.45 -5.78
C SER A 48 -13.48 6.94 -5.60
N GLY A 49 -12.75 7.62 -4.69
CA GLY A 49 -13.04 8.98 -4.26
C GLY A 49 -14.39 9.14 -3.55
N LYS A 50 -15.04 8.04 -3.16
CA LYS A 50 -16.40 8.02 -2.58
C LYS A 50 -16.41 7.88 -1.06
N LYS A 51 -15.27 8.17 -0.41
CA LYS A 51 -15.06 7.98 1.04
C LYS A 51 -15.30 6.53 1.47
N ARG A 52 -14.83 5.58 0.65
CA ARG A 52 -14.87 4.13 0.93
C ARG A 52 -13.46 3.55 0.87
N PRO A 53 -12.57 4.01 1.78
CA PRO A 53 -11.17 3.57 1.76
C PRO A 53 -11.03 2.08 2.08
N MET A 54 -10.04 1.46 1.47
CA MET A 54 -9.61 0.10 1.75
C MET A 54 -8.74 0.12 3.01
N LYS A 55 -9.24 -0.47 4.10
CA LYS A 55 -8.61 -0.35 5.44
C LYS A 55 -7.19 -0.89 5.52
N ASP A 56 -6.87 -1.92 4.75
CA ASP A 56 -5.56 -2.57 4.77
C ASP A 56 -4.56 -1.94 3.78
N TRP A 57 -4.95 -0.87 3.10
CA TRP A 57 -4.13 -0.24 2.06
C TRP A 57 -3.82 1.20 2.43
N VAL A 58 -2.54 1.54 2.48
CA VAL A 58 -2.05 2.88 2.81
C VAL A 58 -1.40 3.49 1.57
N GLN A 59 -1.86 4.67 1.19
CA GLN A 59 -1.29 5.51 0.15
C GLN A 59 -0.25 6.43 0.80
N VAL A 60 0.99 6.39 0.30
CA VAL A 60 2.17 7.05 0.84
C VAL A 60 2.72 8.04 -0.21
N PRO A 61 2.73 9.35 0.09
CA PRO A 61 3.21 10.37 -0.82
C PRO A 61 4.68 10.23 -1.24
N TYR A 62 5.02 10.83 -2.39
CA TYR A 62 6.41 10.90 -2.89
C TYR A 62 7.37 11.61 -1.92
N ALA A 63 6.86 12.48 -1.05
CA ALA A 63 7.64 13.10 0.02
C ALA A 63 8.34 12.08 0.95
N HIS A 64 7.85 10.83 0.98
CA HIS A 64 8.41 9.74 1.79
C HIS A 64 8.98 8.60 0.92
N VAL A 65 9.47 8.92 -0.29
CA VAL A 65 10.02 7.95 -1.24
C VAL A 65 11.12 7.06 -0.64
N GLU A 66 11.90 7.59 0.31
CA GLU A 66 12.94 6.83 1.00
C GLU A 66 12.38 5.64 1.81
N SER A 67 11.14 5.75 2.32
CA SER A 67 10.48 4.69 3.08
C SER A 67 9.71 3.70 2.19
N TRP A 68 9.57 3.96 0.89
CA TRP A 68 8.76 3.12 0.01
C TRP A 68 9.29 1.69 -0.11
N MET A 69 10.62 1.52 -0.13
CA MET A 69 11.24 0.19 -0.19
C MET A 69 10.90 -0.62 1.07
N ASP A 70 11.03 -0.03 2.25
CA ASP A 70 10.75 -0.68 3.53
C ASP A 70 9.29 -1.15 3.61
N TYR A 71 8.34 -0.32 3.16
CA TYR A 71 6.93 -0.71 3.12
C TYR A 71 6.62 -1.76 2.06
N ALA A 72 7.29 -1.73 0.90
CA ALA A 72 7.17 -2.77 -0.11
C ALA A 72 7.66 -4.13 0.42
N GLU A 73 8.80 -4.15 1.11
CA GLU A 73 9.36 -5.35 1.74
C GLU A 73 8.44 -5.87 2.86
N ALA A 74 7.94 -4.99 3.73
CA ALA A 74 6.99 -5.36 4.77
C ALA A 74 5.71 -5.99 4.18
N ALA A 75 5.13 -5.37 3.16
CA ALA A 75 3.94 -5.89 2.49
C ALA A 75 4.19 -7.27 1.81
N LEU A 76 5.37 -7.45 1.21
CA LEU A 76 5.76 -8.72 0.60
C LEU A 76 5.97 -9.83 1.65
N ASN A 77 6.66 -9.52 2.75
CA ASN A 77 6.92 -10.49 3.82
C ASN A 77 5.62 -10.95 4.48
N GLN A 78 4.64 -10.06 4.68
CA GLN A 78 3.32 -10.43 5.19
C GLN A 78 2.59 -11.44 4.29
N LEU A 79 2.78 -11.37 2.97
CA LEU A 79 2.23 -12.38 2.05
C LEU A 79 2.98 -13.70 2.10
N ARG A 80 4.31 -13.67 2.23
CA ARG A 80 5.14 -14.88 2.35
C ARG A 80 4.80 -15.66 3.62
N GLU A 81 4.61 -14.96 4.73
CA GLU A 81 4.26 -15.56 6.03
C GLU A 81 2.82 -16.09 6.04
N ALA A 82 1.88 -15.45 5.34
CA ALA A 82 0.50 -15.92 5.25
C ALA A 82 0.30 -17.12 4.30
N GLY A 83 1.33 -17.49 3.53
CA GLY A 83 1.35 -18.66 2.65
C GLY A 83 2.15 -19.85 3.21
N ALA A 84 2.88 -19.65 4.31
CA ALA A 84 3.56 -20.70 5.07
C ALA A 84 2.60 -21.36 6.08
#